data_AF-A0A7S2B8E9-F1
#
_entry.id   AF-A0A7S2B8E9-F1
#
_cell.length_a   1.000
_cell.length_b   1.000
_cell.length_c   1.000
_cell.angle_alpha   90.00
_cell.angle_beta   90.00
_cell.angle_gamma   90.00
#
_symmetry.space_group_name_H-M   'P 1'
#
loop_
_entity.id
_entity.type
_entity.pdbx_description
1 polymer ?
#
loop_
_entity_poly.entity_id
_entity_poly.type
_entity_poly.pdbx_seq_one_letter_code
_entity_poly.pdbx_strand_id
1 'polypeptide(L)'
;AKAFAEPEDQDYYGMGSRSARWSIAMAISIVFGTLCPPINVLGFLTFLLCRTIYGYLFCFAETRKPDTGGAFWVTQLRHMFVTLILYCVLMIGVLTMRAENYGPAIIAAPSLVWTVGSMYKFNNYSWEKMPIQDLVLSKGLPSKSPDKGSYVQPELLES
;
A
#
# COMPACT_ATOMS: atom_id res chain seq x y z
N ALA A 1 -20.64 -6.83 18.37
CA ALA A 1 -19.33 -6.50 17.78
C ALA A 1 -19.36 -5.17 17.04
N LYS A 2 -20.11 -5.03 15.93
CA LYS A 2 -20.20 -3.78 15.14
C LYS A 2 -20.51 -2.51 15.94
N ALA A 3 -21.51 -2.55 16.82
CA ALA A 3 -21.92 -1.36 17.60
C ALA A 3 -20.91 -0.92 18.69
N PHE A 4 -19.92 -1.75 19.04
CA PHE A 4 -18.87 -1.41 20.01
C PHE A 4 -17.54 -1.08 19.33
N ALA A 5 -17.48 -1.15 17.99
CA ALA A 5 -16.28 -0.88 17.20
C ALA A 5 -16.19 0.58 16.72
N GLU A 6 -17.28 1.34 16.84
CA GLU A 6 -17.35 2.77 16.52
C GLU A 6 -17.60 3.54 17.83
N PRO A 7 -16.87 4.62 18.15
CA PRO A 7 -16.05 5.44 17.26
C PRO A 7 -14.63 4.89 17.10
N GLU A 8 -14.28 4.56 15.86
CA GLU A 8 -12.91 4.29 15.46
C GLU A 8 -12.09 5.58 15.60
N ASP A 9 -11.00 5.52 16.36
CA ASP A 9 -9.96 6.55 16.27
C ASP A 9 -9.35 6.50 14.87
N GLN A 10 -9.72 7.48 14.03
CA GLN A 10 -9.27 7.58 12.64
C GLN A 10 -7.73 7.74 12.53
N ASP A 11 -7.07 8.31 13.54
CA ASP A 11 -5.64 8.56 13.49
C ASP A 11 -4.83 7.27 13.72
N TYR A 12 -5.35 6.35 14.53
CA TYR A 12 -4.66 5.09 14.85
C TYR A 12 -5.21 3.88 14.08
N TYR A 13 -6.53 3.80 13.96
CA TYR A 13 -7.25 2.68 13.36
C TYR A 13 -7.85 3.02 11.99
N GLY A 14 -7.66 4.24 11.48
CA GLY A 14 -8.06 4.60 10.13
C GLY A 14 -7.36 3.78 9.05
N MET A 15 -7.99 3.67 7.87
CA MET A 15 -7.44 2.92 6.74
C MET A 15 -6.04 3.38 6.36
N GLY A 16 -5.82 4.71 6.32
CA GLY A 16 -4.52 5.30 6.00
C GLY A 16 -3.45 4.91 7.00
N SER A 17 -3.72 5.09 8.30
CA SER A 17 -2.79 4.77 9.39
C SER A 17 -2.40 3.29 9.41
N ARG A 18 -3.38 2.38 9.29
CA ARG A 18 -3.12 0.93 9.16
C ARG A 18 -2.26 0.64 7.93
N SER A 19 -2.59 1.21 6.77
CA SER A 19 -1.86 0.97 5.51
C SER A 19 -0.41 1.43 5.57
N ALA A 20 -0.14 2.56 6.24
CA ALA A 20 1.20 3.11 6.42
C ALA A 20 2.05 2.22 7.34
N ARG A 21 1.50 1.76 8.46
CA ARG A 21 2.20 0.88 9.41
C ARG A 21 2.64 -0.42 8.77
N TRP A 22 1.76 -1.06 8.00
CA TRP A 22 2.12 -2.30 7.30
C TRP A 22 3.13 -2.07 6.17
N SER A 23 3.08 -0.91 5.52
CA SER A 23 4.11 -0.51 4.54
C SER A 23 5.49 -0.35 5.19
N ILE A 24 5.54 0.27 6.37
CA ILE A 24 6.79 0.41 7.14
C ILE A 24 7.30 -0.95 7.61
N ALA A 25 6.44 -1.83 8.12
CA ALA A 25 6.82 -3.18 8.53
C ALA A 25 7.39 -3.99 7.36
N MET A 26 6.81 -3.84 6.16
CA MET A 26 7.32 -4.44 4.94
C MET A 26 8.69 -3.87 4.57
N ALA A 27 8.86 -2.54 4.67
CA ALA A 27 10.12 -1.88 4.39
C ALA A 27 11.25 -2.35 5.30
N ILE A 28 10.99 -2.47 6.60
CA ILE A 28 11.93 -3.01 7.59
C ILE A 28 12.31 -4.44 7.24
N SER A 29 11.34 -5.28 6.90
CA SER A 29 11.57 -6.69 6.55
C SER A 29 12.47 -6.81 5.32
N ILE A 30 12.23 -6.02 4.28
CA ILE A 30 13.04 -6.04 3.05
C ILE A 30 14.47 -5.54 3.30
N VAL A 31 14.61 -4.40 3.99
CA VAL A 31 15.92 -3.76 4.17
C VAL A 31 16.81 -4.52 5.15
N PHE A 32 16.27 -4.91 6.30
CA PHE A 32 17.05 -5.58 7.34
C PHE A 32 17.05 -7.11 7.22
N GLY A 33 16.16 -7.70 6.43
CA GLY A 33 16.06 -9.15 6.26
C GLY A 33 17.31 -9.78 5.65
N THR A 34 18.07 -9.04 4.84
CA THR A 34 19.34 -9.52 4.26
C THR A 34 20.53 -9.39 5.21
N LEU A 35 20.47 -8.45 6.17
CA LEU A 35 21.52 -8.27 7.19
C LEU A 35 21.31 -9.20 8.38
N CYS A 36 20.06 -9.42 8.78
CA CYS A 36 19.66 -10.25 9.92
C CYS A 36 18.49 -11.17 9.51
N PRO A 37 18.77 -12.41 9.09
CA PRO A 37 17.76 -13.36 8.61
C PRO A 37 16.56 -13.62 9.56
N PRO A 38 16.70 -13.59 10.90
CA PRO A 38 15.56 -13.70 11.82
C PRO A 38 14.44 -12.68 11.59
N ILE A 39 14.76 -11.48 11.11
CA ILE A 39 13.76 -10.42 10.85
C ILE A 39 12.78 -10.84 9.77
N ASN A 40 13.22 -11.58 8.75
CA ASN A 40 12.32 -12.07 7.70
C ASN A 40 11.30 -13.07 8.23
N VAL A 41 11.69 -13.92 9.19
CA VAL A 41 10.77 -14.87 9.83
C VAL A 41 9.72 -14.13 10.65
N LEU A 42 10.14 -13.13 11.43
CA LEU A 42 9.22 -12.28 12.21
C LEU A 42 8.29 -11.47 11.31
N GLY A 43 8.80 -10.91 10.21
CA GLY A 43 8.01 -10.21 9.21
C GLY A 43 6.95 -11.12 8.59
N PHE A 44 7.34 -12.33 8.16
CA PHE A 44 6.43 -13.32 7.59
C PHE A 44 5.30 -13.71 8.56
N LEU A 45 5.65 -14.03 9.82
CA LEU A 45 4.66 -14.35 10.86
C LEU A 45 3.72 -13.18 11.12
N THR A 46 4.24 -11.95 11.17
CA THR A 46 3.44 -10.74 11.36
C THR A 46 2.42 -10.58 10.24
N PHE A 47 2.84 -10.69 8.97
CA PHE A 47 1.93 -10.58 7.83
C PHE A 47 0.92 -11.73 7.76
N LEU A 48 1.30 -12.95 8.17
CA LEU A 48 0.38 -14.09 8.26
C LEU A 48 -0.71 -13.85 9.31
N LEU A 49 -0.35 -13.36 10.49
CA LEU A 49 -1.31 -12.98 11.53
C LEU A 49 -2.19 -11.81 11.08
N CYS A 50 -1.64 -10.81 10.41
CA CYS A 50 -2.43 -9.72 9.83
C CYS A 50 -3.45 -10.27 8.83
N ARG A 51 -3.06 -11.20 7.96
CA ARG A 51 -3.94 -11.80 6.96
C ARG A 51 -5.12 -12.53 7.57
N THR A 52 -4.95 -13.18 8.72
CA THR A 52 -6.03 -13.88 9.43
C THR A 52 -6.90 -12.91 10.24
N ILE A 53 -6.28 -12.02 11.02
CA ILE A 53 -6.97 -11.05 11.88
C ILE A 53 -7.80 -10.07 11.04
N TYR A 54 -7.19 -9.42 10.04
CA TYR A 54 -7.92 -8.49 9.18
C TYR A 54 -8.93 -9.20 8.28
N GLY A 55 -8.66 -10.45 7.89
CA GLY A 55 -9.65 -11.27 7.19
C GLY A 55 -10.93 -11.45 8.00
N TYR A 56 -10.81 -11.70 9.31
CA TYR A 56 -11.96 -11.76 10.20
C TYR A 56 -12.58 -10.37 10.46
N LEU A 57 -11.76 -9.36 10.72
CA LEU A 57 -12.20 -8.00 11.05
C LEU A 57 -13.04 -7.38 9.92
N PHE A 58 -12.61 -7.52 8.67
CA PHE A 58 -13.32 -6.99 7.50
C PHE A 58 -14.63 -7.73 7.22
N CYS A 59 -14.72 -9.04 7.48
CA CYS A 59 -15.94 -9.79 7.24
C CYS A 59 -17.01 -9.57 8.31
N PHE A 60 -16.63 -9.48 9.59
CA PHE A 60 -17.60 -9.56 10.71
C PHE A 60 -17.65 -8.32 11.60
N ALA A 61 -16.58 -7.54 11.71
CA ALA A 61 -16.48 -6.46 12.69
C ALA A 61 -16.61 -5.05 12.08
N GLU A 62 -16.02 -4.81 10.90
CA GLU A 62 -15.97 -3.48 10.29
C GLU A 62 -17.24 -3.18 9.45
N THR A 63 -17.68 -1.93 9.46
CA THR A 63 -18.74 -1.42 8.58
C THR A 63 -18.15 -1.12 7.20
N ARG A 64 -19.00 -1.10 6.17
CA ARG A 64 -18.55 -0.79 4.81
C ARG A 64 -18.23 0.70 4.73
N LYS A 65 -16.95 1.02 4.67
CA LYS A 65 -16.44 2.38 4.46
C LYS A 65 -16.52 2.74 2.97
N PRO A 66 -16.48 4.05 2.62
CA PRO A 66 -16.52 4.47 1.23
C PRO A 66 -15.35 3.89 0.43
N ASP A 67 -15.67 3.30 -0.72
CA ASP A 67 -14.71 2.64 -1.60
C ASP A 67 -13.85 3.71 -2.30
N THR A 68 -12.54 3.75 -1.99
CA THR A 68 -11.57 4.71 -2.58
C THR A 68 -10.95 4.22 -3.90
N GLY A 69 -11.51 3.17 -4.51
CA GLY A 69 -11.04 2.63 -5.79
C GLY A 69 -9.61 2.08 -5.79
N GLY A 70 -9.01 1.83 -4.63
CA GLY A 70 -7.65 1.31 -4.52
C GLY A 70 -6.54 2.38 -4.47
N ALA A 71 -6.87 3.65 -4.22
CA ALA A 71 -5.86 4.71 -4.08
C ALA A 71 -4.79 4.41 -3.01
N PHE A 72 -5.19 3.78 -1.90
CA PHE A 72 -4.25 3.33 -0.86
C PHE A 72 -3.29 2.25 -1.37
N TRP A 73 -3.78 1.31 -2.17
CA TRP A 73 -2.95 0.25 -2.76
C TRP A 73 -1.86 0.84 -3.65
N VAL A 74 -2.20 1.81 -4.50
CA VAL A 74 -1.21 2.45 -5.37
C VAL A 74 -0.18 3.25 -4.55
N THR A 75 -0.62 3.93 -3.49
CA THR A 75 0.29 4.61 -2.56
C THR A 75 1.26 3.61 -1.89
N GLN A 76 0.78 2.44 -1.45
CA GLN A 76 1.61 1.38 -0.89
C GLN A 76 2.63 0.85 -1.90
N LEU A 77 2.24 0.67 -3.17
CA LEU A 77 3.17 0.27 -4.24
C LEU A 77 4.25 1.32 -4.48
N ARG A 78 3.91 2.61 -4.44
CA ARG A 78 4.90 3.70 -4.52
C ARG A 78 5.90 3.63 -3.37
N HIS A 79 5.42 3.42 -2.14
CA HIS A 79 6.31 3.21 -0.99
C HIS A 79 7.20 1.98 -1.17
N MET A 80 6.68 0.89 -1.73
CA MET A 80 7.47 -0.31 -2.02
C MET A 80 8.59 -0.04 -3.03
N PHE A 81 8.35 0.75 -4.09
CA PHE A 81 9.42 1.18 -5.00
C PHE A 81 10.49 2.01 -4.29
N VAL A 82 10.09 2.95 -3.43
CA VAL A 82 11.04 3.75 -2.63
C VAL A 82 11.86 2.85 -1.69
N THR A 83 11.22 1.89 -1.03
CA THR A 83 11.89 0.88 -0.21
C THR A 83 12.91 0.07 -1.01
N LEU A 84 12.56 -0.38 -2.23
CA LEU A 84 13.47 -1.13 -3.09
C LEU A 84 14.68 -0.30 -3.51
N ILE A 85 14.47 0.97 -3.85
CA ILE A 85 15.57 1.91 -4.16
C ILE A 85 16.49 2.07 -2.94
N LEU A 86 15.92 2.30 -1.75
CA LEU A 86 16.69 2.37 -0.51
C LEU A 86 17.48 1.08 -0.24
N TYR A 87 16.86 -0.08 -0.45
CA TYR A 87 17.52 -1.37 -0.33
C TYR A 87 18.70 -1.51 -1.30
N CYS A 88 18.52 -1.17 -2.59
CA CYS A 88 19.59 -1.23 -3.57
C CYS A 88 20.76 -0.29 -3.21
N VAL A 89 20.47 0.95 -2.81
CA VAL A 89 21.51 1.91 -2.37
C VAL A 89 22.26 1.38 -1.15
N LEU A 90 21.54 0.88 -0.15
CA LEU A 90 22.14 0.33 1.06
C LEU A 90 23.01 -0.90 0.75
N MET A 91 22.52 -1.83 -0.08
CA MET A 91 23.28 -3.03 -0.44
C MET A 91 24.52 -2.72 -1.27
N ILE A 92 24.47 -1.74 -2.18
CA ILE A 92 25.67 -1.26 -2.88
C ILE A 92 26.70 -0.75 -1.87
N GLY A 93 26.28 0.07 -0.89
CA GLY A 93 27.16 0.58 0.16
C GLY A 93 27.73 -0.52 1.08
N VAL A 94 26.92 -1.52 1.45
CA VAL A 94 27.40 -2.65 2.25
C VAL A 94 28.42 -3.49 1.47
N LEU A 95 28.18 -3.71 0.17
CA LEU A 95 29.09 -4.48 -0.67
C LEU A 95 30.42 -3.75 -0.90
N THR A 96 30.44 -2.42 -1.06
CA THR A 96 31.70 -1.67 -1.19
C THR A 96 32.54 -1.69 0.08
N MET A 97 31.92 -1.70 1.26
CA MET A 97 32.65 -1.77 2.53
C MET A 97 33.12 -3.17 2.89
N ARG A 98 32.42 -4.21 2.45
CA ARG A 98 32.69 -5.60 2.86
C ARG A 98 33.52 -6.39 1.85
N ALA A 99 33.52 -5.98 0.57
CA ALA A 99 34.31 -6.65 -0.46
C ALA A 99 35.72 -6.05 -0.55
N GLU A 100 36.72 -6.92 -0.79
CA GLU A 100 38.10 -6.48 -1.07
C GLU A 100 38.22 -5.75 -2.42
N ASN A 101 37.26 -5.97 -3.32
CA ASN A 101 37.22 -5.43 -4.68
C ASN A 101 35.87 -4.77 -4.97
N TYR A 102 35.84 -3.76 -5.84
CA TYR A 102 34.61 -3.05 -6.25
C TYR A 102 33.69 -3.87 -7.18
N GLY A 103 34.10 -5.06 -7.62
CA GLY A 103 33.35 -5.91 -8.54
C GLY A 103 31.89 -6.17 -8.13
N PRO A 104 31.59 -6.60 -6.89
CA PRO A 104 30.23 -6.85 -6.44
C PRO A 104 29.34 -5.60 -6.47
N ALA A 105 29.89 -4.43 -6.18
CA ALA A 105 29.16 -3.16 -6.25
C ALA A 105 28.81 -2.78 -7.69
N ILE A 106 29.74 -2.98 -8.63
CA ILE A 106 29.52 -2.73 -10.07
C ILE A 106 28.43 -3.65 -10.61
N ILE A 107 28.39 -4.92 -10.19
CA ILE A 107 27.36 -5.88 -10.60
C ILE A 107 25.98 -5.52 -10.01
N ALA A 108 25.95 -4.91 -8.82
CA ALA A 108 24.70 -4.49 -8.20
C ALA A 108 24.14 -3.19 -8.79
N ALA A 109 24.98 -2.28 -9.31
CA ALA A 109 24.55 -0.97 -9.83
C ALA A 109 23.44 -1.01 -10.92
N PRO A 110 23.43 -1.94 -11.89
CA PRO A 110 22.34 -2.08 -12.87
C PRO A 110 20.96 -2.29 -12.24
N SER A 111 20.88 -2.99 -11.09
CA SER A 111 19.62 -3.24 -10.40
C SER A 111 18.97 -1.95 -9.88
N LEU A 112 19.78 -0.98 -9.46
CA LEU A 112 19.32 0.33 -9.03
C LEU A 112 18.73 1.11 -10.21
N VAL A 113 19.45 1.14 -11.34
CA VAL A 113 18.99 1.81 -12.58
C VAL A 113 17.67 1.21 -13.06
N TRP A 114 17.55 -0.13 -13.07
CA TRP A 114 16.33 -0.82 -13.44
C TRP A 114 15.15 -0.47 -12.54
N THR A 115 15.36 -0.42 -11.23
CA THR A 115 14.31 -0.11 -10.25
C THR A 115 13.80 1.32 -10.40
N VAL A 116 14.70 2.28 -10.61
CA VAL A 116 14.34 3.69 -10.87
C VAL A 116 13.57 3.82 -12.20
N GLY A 117 14.02 3.17 -13.27
CA GLY A 117 13.30 3.15 -14.53
C GLY A 117 11.90 2.53 -14.41
N SER A 118 11.79 1.47 -13.61
CA SER A 118 10.51 0.81 -13.31
C SER A 118 9.57 1.71 -12.52
N MET A 119 10.07 2.48 -11.55
CA MET A 119 9.28 3.47 -10.81
C MET A 119 8.78 4.60 -11.73
N TYR A 120 9.61 5.09 -12.64
CA TYR A 120 9.19 6.10 -13.63
C TYR A 120 8.07 5.57 -14.53
N LYS A 121 8.21 4.34 -15.05
CA LYS A 121 7.16 3.68 -15.83
C LYS A 121 5.89 3.50 -15.01
N PHE A 122 6.01 3.13 -13.73
CA PHE A 122 4.87 2.93 -12.85
C PHE A 122 4.07 4.21 -12.62
N ASN A 123 4.74 5.34 -12.40
CA ASN A 123 4.09 6.63 -12.22
C ASN A 123 3.33 7.11 -13.47
N ASN A 124 3.70 6.60 -14.66
CA ASN A 124 3.02 6.93 -15.92
C ASN A 124 1.77 6.09 -16.18
N TYR A 125 1.45 5.11 -15.34
CA TYR A 125 0.21 4.35 -15.51
C TYR A 125 -1.02 5.21 -15.19
N SER A 126 -2.01 5.18 -16.08
CA SER A 126 -3.30 5.84 -15.89
C SER A 126 -4.20 4.99 -15.00
N TRP A 127 -3.96 5.03 -13.68
CA TRP A 127 -4.78 4.33 -12.69
C TRP A 127 -5.81 5.26 -12.03
N GLU A 128 -5.56 6.58 -11.99
CA GLU A 128 -6.45 7.57 -11.37
C GLU A 128 -7.69 7.87 -12.23
N LYS A 129 -7.56 7.74 -13.54
CA LYS A 129 -8.60 8.09 -14.50
C LYS A 129 -9.20 6.83 -15.09
N MET A 130 -10.51 6.71 -14.99
CA MET A 130 -11.25 5.68 -15.71
C MET A 130 -11.18 5.93 -17.22
N PRO A 131 -10.92 4.90 -18.04
CA PRO A 131 -11.00 5.01 -19.49
C PRO A 131 -12.37 5.54 -19.95
N ILE A 132 -12.38 6.42 -20.96
CA ILE A 132 -13.60 7.04 -21.47
C ILE A 132 -14.60 5.98 -21.98
N GLN A 133 -14.10 4.87 -22.52
CA GLN A 133 -14.93 3.76 -22.99
C GLN A 133 -15.75 3.14 -21.84
N ASP A 134 -15.15 2.98 -20.67
CA ASP A 134 -15.82 2.46 -19.47
C ASP A 134 -16.80 3.49 -18.88
N LEU A 135 -16.47 4.78 -19.00
CA LEU A 135 -17.38 5.87 -18.62
C LEU A 135 -18.63 5.92 -19.52
N VAL A 136 -18.48 5.71 -20.82
CA VAL A 136 -19.62 5.67 -21.76
C VAL A 136 -20.45 4.42 -21.54
N LEU A 137 -19.80 3.27 -21.33
CA LEU A 137 -20.47 2.00 -21.03
C LEU A 137 -21.27 2.06 -19.72
N SER A 138 -20.69 2.65 -18.67
CA SER A 138 -21.37 2.80 -17.37
C SER A 138 -22.57 3.76 -17.43
N LYS A 139 -22.52 4.80 -18.27
CA LYS A 139 -23.67 5.71 -18.49
C LYS A 139 -24.84 5.06 -19.23
N GLY A 140 -24.59 4.04 -20.04
CA GLY A 140 -25.63 3.33 -20.80
C GLY A 140 -26.35 2.23 -20.00
N LEU A 141 -25.82 1.83 -18.84
CA LEU A 141 -26.43 0.85 -17.96
C LEU A 141 -27.41 1.56 -17.01
N PRO A 142 -28.62 1.03 -16.77
CA PRO A 142 -29.48 1.53 -15.71
C PRO A 142 -28.72 1.42 -14.39
N SER A 143 -28.59 2.55 -13.67
CA SER A 143 -27.92 2.57 -12.37
C SER A 143 -28.54 1.51 -11.46
N LYS A 144 -27.82 0.40 -11.23
CA LYS A 144 -28.25 -0.69 -10.34
C LYS A 144 -28.09 -0.34 -8.86
N SER A 145 -27.50 0.80 -8.55
CA SER A 145 -27.38 1.30 -7.19
C SER A 145 -28.53 2.27 -6.95
N PRO A 146 -29.41 2.02 -5.97
CA PRO A 146 -30.29 3.09 -5.51
C PRO A 146 -29.38 4.23 -5.06
N ASP A 147 -29.75 5.45 -5.43
CA ASP A 147 -29.11 6.74 -5.13
C ASP A 147 -29.11 7.03 -3.61
N LYS A 148 -28.64 6.08 -2.81
CA LYS A 148 -28.51 6.16 -1.35
C LYS A 148 -27.22 6.92 -1.04
N GLY A 149 -27.20 8.20 -1.37
CA GLY A 149 -26.05 9.04 -1.00
C GLY A 149 -25.78 10.21 -1.93
N SER A 150 -26.81 10.86 -2.49
CA SER A 150 -26.62 12.27 -2.81
C SER A 150 -26.24 12.95 -1.49
N TYR A 151 -25.05 13.55 -1.45
CA TYR A 151 -24.56 14.21 -0.25
C TYR A 151 -25.54 15.33 0.12
N VAL A 152 -26.32 15.11 1.17
CA VAL A 152 -27.13 16.15 1.79
C VAL A 152 -26.30 16.67 2.96
N GLN A 153 -25.97 17.95 2.91
CA GLN A 153 -25.31 18.62 4.02
C GLN A 153 -26.17 18.42 5.28
N PRO A 154 -25.60 17.89 6.37
CA PRO A 154 -26.36 17.66 7.61
C PRO A 154 -26.94 18.97 8.15
N GLU A 155 -26.25 20.10 7.97
CA GLU A 155 -26.74 21.44 8.33
C GLU A 155 -28.00 21.88 7.54
N LEU A 156 -28.28 21.28 6.38
CA LEU A 156 -29.44 21.61 5.54
C LEU A 156 -30.74 20.91 5.99
N LEU A 157 -30.61 19.91 6.87
CA LEU A 157 -31.75 19.16 7.42
C LEU A 157 -32.23 19.74 8.77
N GLU A 158 -31.49 20.72 9.32
CA GLU A 158 -31.77 21.36 10.61
C GLU A 158 -32.48 22.72 10.48
N SER A 159 -32.79 23.19 9.26
CA SER A 159 -33.55 24.42 8.98
C SER A 159 -35.02 24.16 8.66
#